data_AF-A0A7J3MGZ8-F1
#
_entry.id   AF-A0A7J3MGZ8-F1
#
_cell.length_a   1.000
_cell.length_b   1.000
_cell.length_c   1.000
_cell.angle_alpha   90.00
_cell.angle_beta   90.00
_cell.angle_gamma   90.00
#
_symmetry.space_group_name_H-M   'P 1'
#
loop_
_entity.id
_entity.type
_entity.pdbx_description
1 polymer ?
#
loop_
_entity_poly.entity_id
_entity_poly.type
_entity_poly.pdbx_seq_one_letter_code
_entity_poly.pdbx_strand_id
1 'polypeptide(L)'
;MSKTSSIVSLRLFEKFAEDLMSTRGLKPYPIEEIKDLSDGRNIHVFVKREHDNIDGSDPIRSIKRKPANLMGLYVEEINPYARFWISASSGNFVEELGILANETGKDLFAVVPPRTPSQTLETLMNLGIHVVKVSEEEYDLCPREFTVFWVRAVVNKCNKILNVDQYSSILNPLAHLLMTAKEIDGELKDLTHIFIPLGSTGTFTGICEYFSRFHPKIKIIGVQ
;
A
#
# COMPACT_ATOMS: atom_id res chain seq x y z
N MET A 1 -21.85 9.85 -15.99
CA MET A 1 -20.84 8.88 -16.49
C MET A 1 -21.52 7.52 -16.61
N SER A 2 -21.47 6.87 -17.77
CA SER A 2 -22.33 5.72 -18.08
C SER A 2 -21.79 4.42 -17.46
N LYS A 3 -22.69 3.52 -17.00
CA LYS A 3 -22.36 2.21 -16.39
C LYS A 3 -21.41 1.36 -17.26
N THR A 4 -21.35 1.60 -18.56
CA THR A 4 -20.48 0.91 -19.50
C THR A 4 -19.01 1.34 -19.35
N SER A 5 -18.74 2.63 -19.11
CA SER A 5 -17.36 3.11 -18.90
C SER A 5 -16.77 2.58 -17.59
N SER A 6 -17.60 2.40 -16.55
CA SER A 6 -17.17 1.86 -15.25
C SER A 6 -16.87 0.36 -15.29
N ILE A 7 -17.54 -0.41 -16.17
CA ILE A 7 -17.29 -1.85 -16.32
C ILE A 7 -15.99 -2.10 -17.10
N VAL A 8 -15.72 -1.31 -18.15
CA VAL A 8 -14.48 -1.41 -18.93
C VAL A 8 -13.27 -1.03 -18.06
N SER A 9 -13.39 0.03 -17.23
CA SER A 9 -12.30 0.41 -16.33
C SER A 9 -12.01 -0.66 -15.27
N LEU A 10 -13.03 -1.30 -14.70
CA LEU A 10 -12.83 -2.33 -13.67
C LEU A 10 -12.10 -3.56 -14.24
N ARG A 11 -12.52 -4.04 -15.42
CA ARG A 11 -11.86 -5.18 -16.09
C ARG A 11 -10.41 -4.89 -16.44
N LEU A 12 -10.09 -3.65 -16.82
CA LEU A 12 -8.73 -3.23 -17.09
C LEU A 12 -7.87 -3.31 -15.83
N PHE A 13 -8.37 -2.81 -14.70
CA PHE A 13 -7.66 -2.91 -13.42
C PHE A 13 -7.56 -4.34 -12.90
N GLU A 14 -8.58 -5.19 -13.10
CA GLU A 14 -8.51 -6.62 -12.78
C GLU A 14 -7.38 -7.30 -13.54
N LYS A 15 -7.33 -7.12 -14.87
CA LYS A 15 -6.27 -7.68 -15.69
C LYS A 15 -4.91 -7.12 -15.29
N PHE A 16 -4.82 -5.82 -15.04
CA PHE A 16 -3.57 -5.21 -14.60
C PHE A 16 -3.09 -5.78 -13.25
N ALA A 17 -3.99 -6.00 -12.30
CA ALA A 17 -3.64 -6.67 -11.04
C ALA A 17 -3.17 -8.12 -11.25
N GLU A 18 -3.80 -8.88 -12.16
CA GLU A 18 -3.37 -10.23 -12.55
C GLU A 18 -1.96 -10.22 -13.20
N ASP A 19 -1.70 -9.26 -14.07
CA ASP A 19 -0.40 -9.06 -14.69
C ASP A 19 0.66 -8.71 -13.62
N LEU A 20 0.34 -7.85 -12.64
CA LEU A 20 1.27 -7.55 -11.53
C LEU A 20 1.58 -8.77 -10.66
N MET A 21 0.56 -9.58 -10.34
CA MET A 21 0.73 -10.82 -9.56
C MET A 21 1.59 -11.86 -10.27
N SER A 22 1.51 -11.92 -11.61
CA SER A 22 2.27 -12.88 -12.40
C SER A 22 3.70 -12.41 -12.72
N THR A 23 3.92 -11.11 -12.92
CA THR A 23 5.18 -10.60 -13.48
C THR A 23 6.12 -9.94 -12.47
N ARG A 24 5.61 -9.35 -11.37
CA ARG A 24 6.42 -8.57 -10.41
C ARG A 24 6.63 -9.23 -9.06
N GLY A 25 6.41 -10.54 -8.97
CA GLY A 25 6.56 -11.26 -7.71
C GLY A 25 5.55 -10.87 -6.63
N LEU A 26 4.43 -10.23 -7.00
CA LEU A 26 3.31 -9.96 -6.09
C LEU A 26 2.44 -11.20 -5.86
N LYS A 27 3.07 -12.39 -5.84
CA LYS A 27 2.38 -13.66 -5.65
C LYS A 27 1.65 -13.66 -4.29
N PRO A 28 0.59 -14.46 -4.15
CA PRO A 28 -0.10 -14.59 -2.87
C PRO A 28 0.88 -14.87 -1.73
N TYR A 29 0.82 -14.04 -0.68
CA TYR A 29 1.64 -14.27 0.50
C TYR A 29 1.02 -15.33 1.40
N PRO A 30 1.81 -16.09 2.19
CA PRO A 30 1.29 -17.19 2.99
C PRO A 30 0.21 -16.75 3.99
N ILE A 31 -0.76 -17.63 4.22
CA ILE A 31 -1.63 -17.59 5.40
C ILE A 31 -1.27 -18.77 6.29
N GLU A 32 -0.99 -18.49 7.55
CA GLU A 32 -0.59 -19.51 8.51
C GLU A 32 -1.53 -19.50 9.72
N GLU A 33 -1.93 -20.69 10.16
CA GLU A 33 -2.69 -20.85 11.39
C GLU A 33 -1.75 -20.71 12.60
N ILE A 34 -2.10 -19.82 13.53
CA ILE A 34 -1.46 -19.75 14.84
C ILE A 34 -1.99 -20.91 15.68
N LYS A 35 -1.14 -21.92 15.88
CA LYS A 35 -1.41 -23.04 16.78
C LYS A 35 -1.39 -22.57 18.24
N ASP A 36 -2.12 -23.29 19.09
CA ASP A 36 -2.09 -23.15 20.56
C ASP A 36 -2.61 -21.81 21.11
N LEU A 37 -3.31 -21.00 20.29
CA LEU A 37 -3.98 -19.79 20.76
C LEU A 37 -5.39 -20.09 21.33
N SER A 38 -5.94 -21.27 21.04
CA SER A 38 -7.25 -21.70 21.50
C SER A 38 -7.20 -22.23 22.93
N ASP A 39 -7.63 -21.40 23.89
CA ASP A 39 -7.82 -21.78 25.30
C ASP A 39 -9.06 -22.68 25.46
N GLY A 40 -9.02 -23.90 24.90
CA GLY A 40 -10.11 -24.88 24.89
C GLY A 40 -11.34 -24.52 24.04
N ARG A 41 -11.34 -23.36 23.39
CA ARG A 41 -12.40 -22.91 22.48
C ARG A 41 -12.12 -23.36 21.04
N ASN A 42 -13.16 -23.70 20.29
CA ASN A 42 -13.06 -24.00 18.85
C ASN A 42 -12.88 -22.70 18.04
N ILE A 43 -11.69 -22.10 18.14
CA ILE A 43 -11.30 -20.86 17.45
C ILE A 43 -10.01 -21.12 16.69
N HIS A 44 -10.06 -20.89 15.38
CA HIS A 44 -8.89 -20.95 14.50
C HIS A 44 -8.47 -19.52 14.17
N VAL A 45 -7.20 -19.20 14.39
CA VAL A 45 -6.64 -17.86 14.11
C VAL A 45 -5.59 -17.98 13.04
N PHE A 46 -5.77 -17.20 11.97
CA PHE A 46 -4.88 -17.20 10.82
C PHE A 46 -4.20 -15.84 10.68
N VAL A 47 -2.93 -15.84 10.28
CA VAL A 47 -2.16 -14.64 9.97
C VAL A 47 -1.87 -14.62 8.49
N LYS A 48 -2.34 -13.57 7.80
CA LYS A 48 -1.90 -13.24 6.45
C LYS A 48 -0.53 -12.57 6.53
N ARG A 49 0.52 -13.30 6.15
CA ARG A 49 1.92 -12.90 6.36
C ARG A 49 2.42 -11.93 5.28
N GLU A 50 1.84 -10.74 5.23
CA GLU A 50 2.25 -9.70 4.28
C GLU A 50 3.68 -9.20 4.54
N HIS A 51 4.19 -9.38 5.76
CA HIS A 51 5.57 -9.12 6.15
C HIS A 51 6.31 -10.45 6.40
N ASP A 52 7.43 -10.71 5.73
CA ASP A 52 8.40 -11.76 6.13
C ASP A 52 9.70 -11.11 6.52
N ASN A 53 10.13 -11.35 7.75
CA ASN A 53 11.52 -11.15 8.13
C ASN A 53 12.17 -12.46 8.60
N ILE A 54 11.51 -13.61 8.44
CA ILE A 54 11.96 -14.85 9.12
C ILE A 54 13.33 -15.32 8.61
N ASP A 55 13.56 -15.27 7.31
CA ASP A 55 14.82 -15.69 6.69
C ASP A 55 15.65 -14.54 6.10
N GLY A 56 15.13 -13.31 6.17
CA GLY A 56 15.77 -12.12 5.61
C GLY A 56 15.86 -12.10 4.08
N SER A 57 15.13 -12.99 3.38
CA SER A 57 15.16 -13.06 1.92
C SER A 57 14.56 -11.83 1.24
N ASP A 58 13.58 -11.19 1.89
CA ASP A 58 12.87 -10.02 1.36
C ASP A 58 12.48 -9.04 2.50
N PRO A 59 13.47 -8.35 3.10
CA PRO A 59 13.29 -7.60 4.35
C PRO A 59 12.40 -6.34 4.22
N ILE A 60 12.13 -5.90 2.98
CA ILE A 60 11.27 -4.74 2.69
C ILE A 60 9.81 -5.16 2.46
N ARG A 61 9.56 -6.47 2.24
CA ARG A 61 8.22 -6.99 1.92
C ARG A 61 7.21 -6.56 2.95
N SER A 62 6.15 -5.93 2.47
CA SER A 62 5.04 -5.53 3.31
C SER A 62 3.72 -5.51 2.56
N ILE A 63 2.63 -5.28 3.32
CA ILE A 63 1.29 -5.01 2.79
C ILE A 63 1.27 -3.82 1.81
N LYS A 64 2.31 -2.97 1.83
CA LYS A 64 2.40 -1.79 0.96
C LYS A 64 2.92 -2.10 -0.45
N ARG A 65 3.47 -3.29 -0.71
CA ARG A 65 4.01 -3.63 -2.04
C ARG A 65 2.97 -3.54 -3.14
N LYS A 66 1.81 -4.15 -2.90
CA LYS A 66 0.66 -4.21 -3.82
C LYS A 66 0.17 -2.80 -4.21
N PRO A 67 -0.19 -1.91 -3.26
CA PRO A 67 -0.59 -0.55 -3.62
C PRO A 67 0.58 0.28 -4.18
N ALA A 68 1.82 0.13 -3.71
CA ALA A 68 2.96 0.88 -4.26
C ALA A 68 3.18 0.55 -5.75
N ASN A 69 3.13 -0.74 -6.12
CA ASN A 69 3.24 -1.18 -7.51
C ASN A 69 2.09 -0.68 -8.38
N LEU A 70 0.84 -0.90 -7.95
CA LEU A 70 -0.33 -0.46 -8.71
C LEU A 70 -0.34 1.06 -8.92
N MET A 71 -0.05 1.82 -7.86
CA MET A 71 -0.09 3.28 -7.90
C MET A 71 1.09 3.88 -8.67
N GLY A 72 2.31 3.37 -8.45
CA GLY A 72 3.50 3.87 -9.12
C GLY A 72 3.44 3.65 -10.63
N LEU A 73 3.04 2.46 -11.07
CA LEU A 73 2.89 2.19 -12.50
C LEU A 73 1.73 2.96 -13.12
N TYR A 74 0.65 3.19 -12.39
CA TYR A 74 -0.41 4.05 -12.88
C TYR A 74 0.06 5.49 -13.12
N VAL A 75 0.84 6.09 -12.19
CA VAL A 75 1.37 7.44 -12.43
C VAL A 75 2.41 7.44 -13.55
N GLU A 76 3.19 6.37 -13.69
CA GLU A 76 4.12 6.20 -14.81
C GLU A 76 3.41 6.23 -16.16
N GLU A 77 2.28 5.53 -16.28
CA GLU A 77 1.46 5.55 -17.49
C GLU A 77 0.85 6.93 -17.77
N ILE A 78 0.49 7.69 -16.72
CA ILE A 78 -0.03 9.06 -16.88
C ILE A 78 1.01 9.99 -17.51
N ASN A 79 2.27 9.90 -17.08
CA ASN A 79 3.34 10.72 -17.63
C ASN A 79 4.69 10.00 -17.56
N PRO A 80 5.04 9.21 -18.59
CA PRO A 80 6.27 8.42 -18.61
C PRO A 80 7.54 9.30 -18.69
N TYR A 81 7.40 10.56 -19.10
CA TYR A 81 8.51 11.51 -19.18
C TYR A 81 8.81 12.20 -17.84
N ALA A 82 7.94 12.05 -16.84
CA ALA A 82 8.25 12.52 -15.50
C ALA A 82 9.40 11.69 -14.92
N ARG A 83 10.49 12.36 -14.58
CA ARG A 83 11.65 11.72 -13.96
C ARG A 83 11.49 11.55 -12.44
N PHE A 84 10.68 12.41 -11.83
CA PHE A 84 10.62 12.57 -10.39
C PHE A 84 9.27 12.09 -9.85
N TRP A 85 9.33 11.19 -8.88
CA TRP A 85 8.17 10.82 -8.06
C TRP A 85 8.32 11.42 -6.68
N ILE A 86 7.20 11.72 -6.03
CA ILE A 86 7.18 12.21 -4.67
C ILE A 86 6.04 11.56 -3.89
N SER A 87 6.28 11.24 -2.61
CA SER A 87 5.24 10.73 -1.73
C SER A 87 5.46 11.18 -0.29
N ALA A 88 4.37 11.44 0.42
CA ALA A 88 4.36 11.74 1.85
C ALA A 88 4.30 10.43 2.65
N SER A 89 5.45 9.93 3.09
CA SER A 89 5.55 8.71 3.89
C SER A 89 6.96 8.57 4.45
N SER A 90 7.07 8.04 5.67
CA SER A 90 8.34 7.71 6.33
C SER A 90 8.44 6.22 6.68
N GLY A 91 7.75 5.34 5.95
CA GLY A 91 7.73 3.91 6.23
C GLY A 91 7.46 3.09 4.99
N ASN A 92 7.01 1.85 5.17
CA ASN A 92 7.04 0.77 4.17
C ASN A 92 6.47 1.14 2.79
N PHE A 93 5.54 2.11 2.69
CA PHE A 93 5.03 2.54 1.38
C PHE A 93 6.11 3.16 0.49
N VAL A 94 6.99 4.03 1.03
CA VAL A 94 8.07 4.61 0.23
C VAL A 94 9.22 3.65 0.04
N GLU A 95 9.42 2.68 0.94
CA GLU A 95 10.40 1.61 0.74
C GLU A 95 10.02 0.75 -0.48
N GLU A 96 8.78 0.27 -0.51
CA GLU A 96 8.24 -0.51 -1.63
C GLU A 96 8.15 0.32 -2.93
N LEU A 97 7.75 1.59 -2.82
CA LEU A 97 7.72 2.49 -3.97
C LEU A 97 9.13 2.81 -4.48
N GLY A 98 10.13 2.86 -3.60
CA GLY A 98 11.53 3.10 -3.95
C GLY A 98 12.12 1.97 -4.78
N ILE A 99 11.80 0.71 -4.42
CA ILE A 99 12.15 -0.45 -5.25
C ILE A 99 11.60 -0.29 -6.67
N LEU A 100 10.29 0.03 -6.78
CA LEU A 100 9.65 0.25 -8.07
C LEU A 100 10.24 1.45 -8.83
N ALA A 101 10.52 2.55 -8.14
CA ALA A 101 11.10 3.75 -8.74
C ALA A 101 12.48 3.43 -9.35
N ASN A 102 13.33 2.69 -8.63
CA ASN A 102 14.62 2.25 -9.15
C ASN A 102 14.47 1.35 -10.39
N GLU A 103 13.54 0.39 -10.36
CA GLU A 103 13.24 -0.49 -11.50
C GLU A 103 12.70 0.26 -12.73
N THR A 104 12.04 1.39 -12.52
CA THR A 104 11.46 2.23 -13.58
C THR A 104 12.35 3.43 -13.95
N GLY A 105 13.55 3.54 -13.36
CA GLY A 105 14.50 4.62 -13.63
C GLY A 105 14.04 5.99 -13.13
N LYS A 106 13.27 6.03 -12.05
CA LYS A 106 12.68 7.24 -11.45
C LYS A 106 13.40 7.61 -10.16
N ASP A 107 13.58 8.91 -9.97
CA ASP A 107 14.12 9.45 -8.73
C ASP A 107 12.95 9.69 -7.76
N LEU A 108 12.91 8.95 -6.64
CA LEU A 108 11.85 9.07 -5.63
C LEU A 108 12.24 10.03 -4.51
N PHE A 109 11.36 10.98 -4.22
CA PHE A 109 11.42 11.85 -3.04
C PHE A 109 10.42 11.41 -1.97
N ALA A 110 10.91 11.03 -0.80
CA ALA A 110 10.11 10.79 0.39
C ALA A 110 10.04 12.05 1.26
N VAL A 111 8.83 12.59 1.43
CA VAL A 111 8.59 13.70 2.36
C VAL A 111 8.22 13.14 3.72
N VAL A 112 9.07 13.40 4.72
CA VAL A 112 9.01 12.76 6.04
C VAL A 112 8.83 13.79 7.17
N PRO A 113 8.23 13.38 8.31
CA PRO A 113 8.21 14.19 9.53
C PRO A 113 9.61 14.65 9.99
N PRO A 114 9.70 15.77 10.73
CA PRO A 114 10.97 16.28 11.27
C PRO A 114 11.65 15.27 12.20
N ARG A 115 10.85 14.59 13.02
CA ARG A 115 11.27 13.63 14.06
C ARG A 115 11.35 12.18 13.57
N THR A 116 11.47 11.95 12.27
CA THR A 116 11.68 10.60 11.73
C THR A 116 13.02 10.02 12.23
N PRO A 117 13.04 8.81 12.81
CA PRO A 117 14.26 8.20 13.37
C PRO A 117 15.39 8.08 12.35
N SER A 118 16.64 8.24 12.77
CA SER A 118 17.81 8.16 11.89
C SER A 118 17.88 6.84 11.12
N GLN A 119 17.61 5.72 11.79
CA GLN A 119 17.60 4.39 11.17
C GLN A 119 16.62 4.32 9.99
N THR A 120 15.42 4.91 10.13
CA THR A 120 14.45 4.97 9.03
C THR A 120 14.98 5.80 7.86
N LEU A 121 15.64 6.93 8.12
CA LEU A 121 16.21 7.77 7.08
C LEU A 121 17.34 7.05 6.33
N GLU A 122 18.20 6.36 7.07
CA GLU A 122 19.28 5.54 6.52
C GLU A 122 18.73 4.42 5.63
N THR A 123 17.67 3.72 6.05
CA THR A 123 16.99 2.72 5.21
C THR A 123 16.51 3.34 3.89
N LEU A 124 15.83 4.48 3.94
CA LEU A 124 15.34 5.15 2.72
C LEU A 124 16.49 5.57 1.80
N MET A 125 17.54 6.19 2.34
CA MET A 125 18.70 6.62 1.55
C MET A 125 19.45 5.43 0.94
N ASN A 126 19.57 4.31 1.67
CA ASN A 126 20.18 3.08 1.15
C ASN A 126 19.36 2.43 0.03
N LEU A 127 18.04 2.66 -0.01
CA LEU A 127 17.18 2.28 -1.12
C LEU A 127 17.24 3.26 -2.30
N GLY A 128 18.12 4.26 -2.28
CA GLY A 128 18.25 5.28 -3.33
C GLY A 128 17.17 6.38 -3.26
N ILE A 129 16.44 6.48 -2.16
CA ILE A 129 15.34 7.43 -1.99
C ILE A 129 15.87 8.76 -1.46
N HIS A 130 15.50 9.86 -2.11
CA HIS A 130 15.79 11.20 -1.63
C HIS A 130 14.85 11.57 -0.47
N VAL A 131 15.40 11.98 0.67
CA VAL A 131 14.60 12.36 1.83
C VAL A 131 14.45 13.87 1.90
N VAL A 132 13.21 14.34 2.06
CA VAL A 132 12.89 15.73 2.38
C VAL A 132 12.20 15.79 3.74
N LYS A 133 12.86 16.40 4.73
CA LYS A 133 12.25 16.67 6.03
C LYS A 133 11.48 17.97 5.98
N VAL A 134 10.24 17.95 6.48
CA VAL A 134 9.48 19.19 6.73
C VAL A 134 9.92 19.85 8.03
N SER A 135 9.60 21.13 8.20
CA SER A 135 9.92 21.87 9.43
C SER A 135 9.12 21.36 10.63
N GLU A 136 9.68 21.53 11.83
CA GLU A 136 9.02 21.14 13.08
C GLU A 136 7.82 22.02 13.41
N GLU A 137 8.01 23.33 13.27
CA GLU A 137 6.97 24.34 13.55
C GLU A 137 5.70 24.10 12.71
N GLU A 138 5.84 23.84 11.41
CA GLU A 138 4.69 23.64 10.54
C GLU A 138 4.06 22.25 10.70
N TYR A 139 4.87 21.23 10.97
CA TYR A 139 4.39 19.86 11.17
C TYR A 139 3.51 19.73 12.41
N ASP A 140 3.87 20.38 13.51
CA ASP A 140 3.13 20.30 14.76
C ASP A 140 1.74 20.96 14.71
N LEU A 141 1.49 21.82 13.71
CA LEU A 141 0.16 22.39 13.47
C LEU A 141 -0.84 21.35 12.95
N CYS A 142 -0.37 20.37 12.17
CA CYS A 142 -1.22 19.34 11.57
C CYS A 142 -0.38 18.08 11.26
N PRO A 143 -0.05 17.24 12.27
CA PRO A 143 0.83 16.10 12.11
C PRO A 143 0.32 15.13 11.03
N ARG A 144 1.21 14.52 10.26
CA ARG A 144 0.90 13.68 9.08
C ARG A 144 0.20 14.41 7.93
N GLU A 145 -0.90 15.12 8.14
CA GLU A 145 -1.57 15.84 7.06
C GLU A 145 -0.69 16.94 6.47
N PHE A 146 0.19 17.56 7.27
CA PHE A 146 1.14 18.56 6.78
C PHE A 146 2.05 18.03 5.67
N THR A 147 2.65 16.84 5.82
CA THR A 147 3.53 16.28 4.77
C THR A 147 2.74 16.00 3.48
N VAL A 148 1.49 15.56 3.60
CA VAL A 148 0.58 15.35 2.46
C VAL A 148 0.27 16.67 1.75
N PHE A 149 -0.09 17.71 2.49
CA PHE A 149 -0.36 19.03 1.92
C PHE A 149 0.88 19.65 1.30
N TRP A 150 2.04 19.48 1.93
CA TRP A 150 3.32 19.96 1.40
C TRP A 150 3.63 19.33 0.04
N VAL A 151 3.51 18.01 -0.08
CA VAL A 151 3.71 17.30 -1.35
C VAL A 151 2.76 17.81 -2.44
N ARG A 152 1.48 17.96 -2.11
CA ARG A 152 0.47 18.47 -3.06
C ARG A 152 0.79 19.89 -3.51
N ALA A 153 1.21 20.76 -2.59
CA ALA A 153 1.63 22.13 -2.91
C ALA A 153 2.85 22.16 -3.84
N VAL A 154 3.83 21.28 -3.66
CA VAL A 154 5.00 21.17 -4.54
C VAL A 154 4.62 20.69 -5.94
N VAL A 155 3.82 19.64 -6.03
CA VAL A 155 3.41 19.05 -7.32
C VAL A 155 2.55 20.01 -8.12
N ASN A 156 1.67 20.78 -7.47
CA ASN A 156 0.89 21.84 -8.14
C ASN A 156 1.76 22.95 -8.76
N LYS A 157 2.99 23.15 -8.28
CA LYS A 157 3.95 24.13 -8.81
C LYS A 157 4.93 23.55 -9.82
N CYS A 158 5.05 22.22 -9.90
CA CYS A 158 6.03 21.55 -10.75
C CYS A 158 5.40 20.36 -11.49
N ASN A 159 5.02 20.58 -12.75
CA ASN A 159 4.39 19.56 -13.61
C ASN A 159 5.30 18.38 -13.99
N LYS A 160 6.59 18.42 -13.62
CA LYS A 160 7.57 17.34 -13.87
C LYS A 160 7.64 16.31 -12.74
N ILE A 161 6.94 16.55 -11.63
CA ILE A 161 6.93 15.69 -10.45
C ILE A 161 5.57 15.02 -10.34
N LEU A 162 5.54 13.70 -10.22
CA LEU A 162 4.31 12.93 -10.01
C LEU A 162 4.14 12.58 -8.53
N ASN A 163 2.96 12.88 -7.99
CA ASN A 163 2.60 12.50 -6.64
C ASN A 163 2.04 11.08 -6.60
N VAL A 164 2.68 10.19 -5.85
CA VAL A 164 2.15 8.86 -5.54
C VAL A 164 1.46 8.92 -4.17
N ASP A 165 0.20 9.39 -4.17
CA ASP A 165 -0.55 9.76 -2.95
C ASP A 165 -1.36 8.59 -2.37
N GLN A 166 -0.76 7.82 -1.45
CA GLN A 166 -1.43 6.68 -0.81
C GLN A 166 -2.67 7.04 0.02
N TYR A 167 -2.86 8.31 0.40
CA TYR A 167 -3.94 8.70 1.31
C TYR A 167 -5.21 9.15 0.58
N SER A 168 -5.10 9.57 -0.67
CA SER A 168 -6.27 9.98 -1.47
C SER A 168 -6.46 9.24 -2.78
N SER A 169 -5.50 8.39 -3.17
CA SER A 169 -5.67 7.55 -4.35
C SER A 169 -6.67 6.43 -4.09
N ILE A 170 -7.70 6.33 -4.94
CA ILE A 170 -8.62 5.18 -4.99
C ILE A 170 -7.90 3.87 -5.33
N LEU A 171 -6.70 3.94 -5.89
CA LEU A 171 -5.92 2.76 -6.25
C LEU A 171 -5.35 2.06 -5.02
N ASN A 172 -5.17 2.76 -3.89
CA ASN A 172 -4.74 2.12 -2.65
C ASN A 172 -5.74 1.04 -2.19
N PRO A 173 -7.02 1.36 -1.92
CA PRO A 173 -7.99 0.32 -1.60
C PRO A 173 -8.25 -0.65 -2.76
N LEU A 174 -8.19 -0.20 -4.01
CA LEU A 174 -8.38 -1.07 -5.16
C LEU A 174 -7.31 -2.18 -5.25
N ALA A 175 -6.05 -1.87 -4.93
CA ALA A 175 -4.98 -2.88 -4.87
C ALA A 175 -5.35 -4.02 -3.91
N HIS A 176 -5.87 -3.68 -2.73
CA HIS A 176 -6.27 -4.67 -1.74
C HIS A 176 -7.54 -5.42 -2.12
N LEU A 177 -8.50 -4.76 -2.75
CA LEU A 177 -9.71 -5.40 -3.26
C LEU A 177 -9.37 -6.46 -4.32
N LEU A 178 -8.49 -6.10 -5.27
CA LEU A 178 -8.17 -6.94 -6.42
C LEU A 178 -7.14 -8.03 -6.14
N MET A 179 -6.27 -7.84 -5.14
CA MET A 179 -5.21 -8.79 -4.79
C MET A 179 -5.43 -9.36 -3.39
N THR A 180 -5.15 -8.58 -2.34
CA THR A 180 -5.13 -9.07 -0.95
C THR A 180 -6.43 -9.78 -0.53
N ALA A 181 -7.60 -9.22 -0.86
CA ALA A 181 -8.88 -9.80 -0.49
C ALA A 181 -9.17 -11.10 -1.25
N LYS A 182 -8.83 -11.16 -2.55
CA LYS A 182 -8.96 -12.38 -3.36
C LYS A 182 -8.04 -13.49 -2.85
N GLU A 183 -6.83 -13.16 -2.39
CA GLU A 183 -5.93 -14.14 -1.79
C GLU A 183 -6.54 -14.75 -0.52
N ILE A 184 -7.11 -13.92 0.35
CA ILE A 184 -7.76 -14.38 1.60
C ILE A 184 -8.96 -15.28 1.28
N ASP A 185 -9.85 -14.83 0.38
CA ASP A 185 -11.04 -15.60 -0.02
C ASP A 185 -10.69 -16.90 -0.77
N GLY A 186 -9.61 -16.88 -1.54
CA GLY A 186 -9.10 -18.05 -2.24
C GLY A 186 -8.69 -19.18 -1.29
N GLU A 187 -8.08 -18.83 -0.15
CA GLU A 187 -7.43 -19.76 0.77
C GLU A 187 -8.28 -20.12 1.99
N LEU A 188 -9.09 -19.20 2.51
CA LEU A 188 -9.91 -19.41 3.72
C LEU A 188 -11.41 -19.39 3.41
N LYS A 189 -12.11 -20.53 3.59
CA LYS A 189 -13.53 -20.67 3.25
C LYS A 189 -14.50 -20.39 4.40
N ASP A 190 -14.12 -20.69 5.64
CA ASP A 190 -14.99 -20.58 6.83
C ASP A 190 -14.62 -19.39 7.73
N LEU A 191 -14.21 -18.28 7.11
CA LEU A 191 -13.92 -17.05 7.84
C LEU A 191 -15.18 -16.47 8.48
N THR A 192 -15.05 -16.02 9.73
CA THR A 192 -16.13 -15.31 10.45
C THR A 192 -15.76 -13.87 10.77
N HIS A 193 -14.48 -13.60 10.99
CA HIS A 193 -13.95 -12.29 11.35
C HIS A 193 -12.63 -12.04 10.62
N ILE A 194 -12.38 -10.79 10.24
CA ILE A 194 -11.09 -10.32 9.73
C ILE A 194 -10.69 -9.07 10.51
N PHE A 195 -9.52 -9.09 11.14
CA PHE A 195 -8.97 -7.97 11.91
C PHE A 195 -7.88 -7.28 11.08
N ILE A 196 -7.96 -5.95 10.97
CA ILE A 196 -7.08 -5.18 10.08
C ILE A 196 -6.56 -3.94 10.82
N PRO A 197 -5.24 -3.78 10.99
CA PRO A 197 -4.65 -2.55 11.50
C PRO A 197 -4.97 -1.34 10.61
N LEU A 198 -5.31 -0.21 11.23
CA LEU A 198 -5.65 1.02 10.53
C LEU A 198 -4.41 1.93 10.37
N GLY A 199 -4.08 2.26 9.13
CA GLY A 199 -3.02 3.21 8.78
C GLY A 199 -3.48 4.17 7.67
N SER A 200 -3.04 3.94 6.43
CA SER A 200 -3.57 4.67 5.25
C SER A 200 -5.00 4.26 4.87
N THR A 201 -5.64 3.42 5.69
CA THR A 201 -6.97 2.79 5.51
C THR A 201 -7.20 1.98 4.22
N GLY A 202 -6.28 1.99 3.25
CA GLY A 202 -6.39 1.23 1.99
C GLY A 202 -6.67 -0.27 2.19
N THR A 203 -5.92 -0.94 3.07
CA THR A 203 -6.11 -2.36 3.36
C THR A 203 -7.49 -2.65 3.93
N PHE A 204 -7.91 -1.88 4.94
CA PHE A 204 -9.24 -2.01 5.53
C PHE A 204 -10.34 -1.77 4.50
N THR A 205 -10.27 -0.67 3.77
CA THR A 205 -11.30 -0.30 2.79
C THR A 205 -11.40 -1.31 1.65
N GLY A 206 -10.27 -1.76 1.08
CA GLY A 206 -10.28 -2.74 -0.01
C GLY A 206 -10.81 -4.12 0.40
N ILE A 207 -10.41 -4.61 1.57
CA ILE A 207 -10.92 -5.88 2.10
C ILE A 207 -12.40 -5.73 2.48
N CYS A 208 -12.80 -4.63 3.11
CA CYS A 208 -14.19 -4.38 3.47
C CYS A 208 -15.11 -4.35 2.25
N GLU A 209 -14.71 -3.64 1.19
CA GLU A 209 -15.47 -3.59 -0.08
C GLU A 209 -15.65 -4.98 -0.71
N TYR A 210 -14.58 -5.80 -0.73
CA TYR A 210 -14.66 -7.16 -1.25
C TYR A 210 -15.60 -8.05 -0.43
N PHE A 211 -15.35 -8.14 0.88
CA PHE A 211 -16.07 -9.08 1.74
C PHE A 211 -17.51 -8.65 2.01
N SER A 212 -17.82 -7.35 2.08
CA SER A 212 -19.21 -6.90 2.18
C SER A 212 -20.05 -7.26 0.95
N ARG A 213 -19.42 -7.32 -0.24
CA ARG A 213 -20.08 -7.67 -1.50
C ARG A 213 -20.30 -9.16 -1.68
N PHE A 214 -19.29 -9.99 -1.37
CA PHE A 214 -19.32 -11.43 -1.66
C PHE A 214 -19.64 -12.29 -0.44
N HIS A 215 -19.33 -11.81 0.77
CA HIS A 215 -19.43 -12.55 2.03
C HIS A 215 -20.03 -11.68 3.16
N PRO A 216 -21.27 -11.17 3.01
CA PRO A 216 -21.82 -10.12 3.88
C PRO A 216 -21.99 -10.51 5.35
N LYS A 217 -21.82 -11.79 5.70
CA LYS A 217 -21.88 -12.28 7.09
C LYS A 217 -20.54 -12.18 7.82
N ILE A 218 -19.43 -12.02 7.10
CA ILE A 218 -18.08 -11.91 7.68
C ILE A 218 -17.94 -10.52 8.31
N LYS A 219 -17.47 -10.47 9.57
CA LYS A 219 -17.25 -9.22 10.28
C LYS A 219 -15.84 -8.69 10.03
N ILE A 220 -15.74 -7.47 9.50
CA ILE A 220 -14.47 -6.79 9.30
C ILE A 220 -14.25 -5.80 10.45
N ILE A 221 -13.13 -5.92 11.15
CA ILE A 221 -12.82 -5.15 12.36
C ILE A 221 -11.53 -4.36 12.15
N GLY A 222 -11.62 -3.03 12.25
CA GLY A 222 -10.45 -2.16 12.27
C GLY A 222 -9.81 -2.11 13.65
N VAL A 223 -8.48 -2.11 13.71
CA VAL A 223 -7.69 -2.04 14.95
C VAL A 223 -6.78 -0.80 14.91
N GLN A 224 -6.82 0.03 15.94
CA GLN A 224 -6.03 1.26 16.06
C GLN A 224 -5.50 1.44 17.49
#